data_AF-A0A815KDE6-F1
#
_entry.id   AF-A0A815KDE6-F1
#
_cell.length_a   1.000
_cell.length_b   1.000
_cell.length_c   1.000
_cell.angle_alpha   90.00
_cell.angle_beta   90.00
_cell.angle_gamma   90.00
#
_symmetry.space_group_name_H-M   'P 1'
#
loop_
_entity.id
_entity.type
_entity.pdbx_description
1 polymer ?
#
loop_
_entity_poly.entity_id
_entity_poly.type
_entity_poly.pdbx_seq_one_letter_code
_entity_poly.pdbx_strand_id
1 'polypeptide(L)'
;MWLGVALIQYLIYILFYQRFVQDKIINFLDLCSVSNISVFILMDNLYGYYMHGRSPHGTADVNMKEMMTNLERESNQKIGTRGLQPNSDDQTFIIRVDKAFRSQYELLLKNYQNRILTRLTKKGDEHECEILLASYRNLNEFLCAFINQSLPTYSYSIRPRVFLEKILNCELRFRNTPISQEQTESIFYIDLDRNFTKTLFAGYENSLFIWNTATFLFIDYFAMNYVLAAIITYFLNLIAGKLRVSLGQRNLSKKTLIPKNFLV
;
A
#
# COMPACT_ATOMS: atom_id res chain seq x y z
N MET A 1 -23.02 22.64 -18.85
CA MET A 1 -21.73 23.20 -19.33
C MET A 1 -20.58 22.86 -18.37
N TRP A 2 -20.66 23.22 -17.09
CA TRP A 2 -19.60 22.97 -16.09
C TRP A 2 -19.23 21.48 -15.93
N LEU A 3 -20.21 20.57 -15.86
CA LEU A 3 -19.95 19.12 -15.81
C LEU A 3 -19.19 18.60 -17.05
N GLY A 4 -19.46 19.17 -18.22
CA GLY A 4 -18.76 18.81 -19.45
C GLY A 4 -17.29 19.22 -19.40
N VAL A 5 -17.00 20.43 -18.90
CA VAL A 5 -15.61 20.88 -18.69
C VAL A 5 -14.89 20.01 -17.67
N ALA A 6 -15.55 19.69 -16.55
CA ALA A 6 -14.98 18.84 -15.51
C ALA A 6 -14.69 17.41 -16.02
N LEU A 7 -15.59 16.83 -16.82
CA LEU A 7 -15.41 15.52 -17.43
C LEU A 7 -14.28 15.53 -18.48
N ILE A 8 -14.18 16.58 -19.30
CA ILE A 8 -13.07 16.73 -20.26
C ILE A 8 -11.74 16.85 -19.52
N GLN A 9 -11.66 17.67 -18.47
CA GLN A 9 -10.45 17.80 -17.65
C GLN A 9 -10.03 16.45 -17.04
N TYR A 10 -10.99 15.70 -16.51
CA TYR A 10 -10.78 14.38 -15.95
C TYR A 10 -10.27 13.37 -17.00
N LEU A 11 -10.88 13.35 -18.19
CA LEU A 11 -10.42 12.50 -19.30
C LEU A 11 -9.01 12.88 -19.77
N ILE A 12 -8.69 14.18 -19.85
CA ILE A 12 -7.34 14.63 -20.21
C ILE A 12 -6.32 14.16 -19.17
N TYR A 13 -6.66 14.28 -17.89
CA TYR A 13 -5.78 13.83 -16.81
C TYR A 13 -5.50 12.32 -16.89
N ILE A 14 -6.53 11.48 -17.04
CA ILE A 14 -6.36 10.03 -17.09
C ILE A 14 -5.67 9.57 -18.38
N LEU A 15 -6.13 10.05 -19.54
CA LEU A 15 -5.65 9.55 -20.83
C LEU A 15 -4.26 10.07 -21.18
N PHE A 16 -3.95 11.31 -20.79
CA PHE A 16 -2.71 11.98 -21.17
C PHE A 16 -1.75 12.17 -20.00
N TYR A 17 -2.18 12.84 -18.93
CA TYR A 17 -1.26 13.21 -17.84
C TYR A 17 -0.71 11.99 -17.10
N GLN A 18 -1.60 11.09 -16.67
CA GLN A 18 -1.20 9.89 -15.94
C GLN A 18 -0.37 8.93 -16.80
N ARG A 19 -0.68 8.84 -18.11
CA ARG A 19 -0.02 7.87 -19.00
C ARG A 19 1.32 8.36 -19.55
N PHE A 20 1.47 9.65 -19.84
CA PHE A 20 2.67 10.16 -20.52
C PHE A 20 3.56 11.03 -19.65
N VAL A 21 3.06 11.61 -18.55
CA VAL A 21 3.86 12.54 -17.74
C VAL A 21 4.43 11.86 -16.50
N GLN A 22 3.57 11.31 -15.64
CA GLN A 22 4.05 10.72 -14.39
C GLN A 22 3.09 9.68 -13.81
N ASP A 23 3.58 8.45 -13.70
CA ASP A 23 2.91 7.41 -12.93
C ASP A 23 3.48 7.34 -11.51
N LYS A 24 2.85 8.07 -10.58
CA LYS A 24 3.29 8.12 -9.18
C LYS A 24 3.22 6.77 -8.48
N ILE A 25 2.39 5.84 -8.96
CA ILE A 25 2.22 4.52 -8.37
C ILE A 25 3.40 3.62 -8.76
N ILE A 26 3.83 3.66 -10.01
CA ILE A 26 5.03 2.93 -10.47
C ILE A 26 6.28 3.50 -9.80
N ASN A 27 6.44 4.83 -9.78
CA ASN A 27 7.56 5.48 -9.10
C ASN A 27 7.66 5.08 -7.62
N PHE A 28 6.52 4.85 -6.96
CA PHE A 28 6.49 4.37 -5.58
C PHE A 28 7.00 2.93 -5.46
N LEU A 29 6.61 2.03 -6.36
CA LEU A 29 7.10 0.64 -6.39
C LEU A 29 8.60 0.57 -6.70
N ASP A 30 9.07 1.39 -7.64
CA ASP A 30 10.49 1.53 -7.97
C ASP A 30 11.27 2.03 -6.76
N LEU A 31 10.77 3.05 -6.07
CA LEU A 31 11.39 3.57 -4.86
C LEU A 31 11.48 2.50 -3.77
N CYS A 32 10.39 1.74 -3.55
CA CYS A 32 10.40 0.61 -2.61
C CYS A 32 11.49 -0.41 -2.96
N SER A 33 11.65 -0.74 -4.24
CA SER A 33 12.64 -1.71 -4.72
C SER A 33 14.08 -1.21 -4.54
N VAL A 34 14.36 0.04 -4.91
CA VAL A 34 15.69 0.66 -4.76
C VAL A 34 16.05 0.83 -3.28
N SER A 35 15.08 1.18 -2.44
CA SER A 35 15.26 1.32 -1.00
C SER A 35 15.24 0.00 -0.23
N ASN A 36 15.05 -1.15 -0.89
CA ASN A 36 14.96 -2.47 -0.27
C ASN A 36 13.85 -2.57 0.81
N ILE A 37 12.71 -1.92 0.59
CA ILE A 37 11.57 -1.87 1.51
C ILE A 37 10.37 -2.57 0.89
N SER A 38 9.93 -3.66 1.51
CA SER A 38 8.65 -4.29 1.17
C SER A 38 7.52 -3.71 2.01
N VAL A 39 6.33 -3.59 1.43
CA VAL A 39 5.16 -3.00 2.09
C VAL A 39 4.07 -4.06 2.20
N PHE A 40 3.66 -4.34 3.43
CA PHE A 40 2.60 -5.29 3.74
C PHE A 40 1.39 -4.54 4.31
N ILE A 41 0.27 -4.60 3.61
CA ILE A 41 -0.96 -3.85 3.93
C ILE A 41 -2.09 -4.85 4.15
N LEU A 42 -2.71 -4.81 5.33
CA LEU A 42 -3.98 -5.49 5.56
C LEU A 42 -5.09 -4.44 5.58
N MET A 43 -6.04 -4.59 4.65
CA MET A 43 -7.22 -3.74 4.52
C MET A 43 -8.36 -4.27 5.40
N ASP A 44 -8.54 -5.58 5.38
CA ASP A 44 -9.44 -6.33 6.25
C ASP A 44 -8.66 -7.32 7.12
N ASN A 45 -9.36 -8.12 7.93
CA ASN A 45 -8.73 -9.03 8.88
C ASN A 45 -7.81 -10.07 8.19
N LEU A 46 -8.25 -10.63 7.06
CA LEU A 46 -7.52 -11.68 6.32
C LEU A 46 -7.14 -11.26 4.90
N TYR A 47 -7.51 -10.05 4.47
CA TYR A 47 -7.37 -9.60 3.09
C TYR A 47 -6.57 -8.30 3.03
N GLY A 48 -5.71 -8.20 2.03
CA GLY A 48 -4.89 -7.02 1.84
C GLY A 48 -4.05 -7.05 0.58
N TYR A 49 -2.96 -6.29 0.61
CA TYR A 49 -2.02 -6.14 -0.49
C TYR A 49 -0.59 -6.25 0.03
N TYR A 50 0.28 -6.86 -0.78
CA TYR A 50 1.70 -6.94 -0.55
C TYR A 50 2.44 -6.36 -1.76
N MET A 51 3.40 -5.48 -1.48
CA MET A 51 4.31 -4.93 -2.47
C MET A 51 5.71 -5.41 -2.13
N HIS A 52 6.27 -6.21 -3.03
CA HIS A 52 7.62 -6.70 -2.94
C HIS A 52 8.59 -5.62 -3.40
N GLY A 53 9.39 -5.13 -2.46
CA GLY A 53 10.41 -4.11 -2.72
C GLY A 53 11.79 -4.58 -2.29
N ARG A 54 12.09 -5.88 -2.38
CA ARG A 54 13.45 -6.36 -2.11
C ARG A 54 14.33 -5.95 -3.29
N SER A 55 15.42 -5.24 -2.98
CA SER A 55 16.41 -4.90 -4.01
C SER A 55 17.03 -6.18 -4.55
N PRO A 56 17.13 -6.37 -5.89
CA PRO A 56 17.80 -7.53 -6.46
C PRO A 56 19.29 -7.57 -6.10
N HIS A 57 19.86 -6.45 -5.68
CA HIS A 57 21.24 -6.32 -5.20
C HIS A 57 21.39 -6.64 -3.71
N GLY A 58 20.28 -6.80 -2.97
CA GLY A 58 20.26 -7.12 -1.54
C GLY A 58 20.64 -5.97 -0.60
N THR A 59 21.23 -4.89 -1.13
CA THR A 59 21.56 -3.67 -0.40
C THR A 59 20.74 -2.48 -0.92
N ALA A 60 20.52 -1.53 -0.01
CA ALA A 60 20.04 -0.18 -0.27
C ALA A 60 21.09 0.82 0.26
N ASP A 61 20.99 2.09 -0.09
CA ASP A 61 21.90 3.16 0.33
C ASP A 61 23.36 2.99 -0.13
N VAL A 62 23.53 2.80 -1.45
CA VAL A 62 24.83 2.70 -2.10
C VAL A 62 25.31 4.05 -2.66
N ASN A 63 26.62 4.21 -2.85
CA ASN A 63 27.18 5.40 -3.50
C ASN A 63 26.66 5.51 -4.95
N MET A 64 26.60 6.72 -5.52
CA MET A 64 26.14 6.97 -6.90
C MET A 64 26.86 6.08 -7.93
N LYS A 65 28.17 5.85 -7.75
CA LYS A 65 28.94 4.95 -8.63
C LYS A 65 28.39 3.52 -8.59
N GLU A 66 28.13 3.01 -7.40
CA GLU A 66 27.62 1.66 -7.20
C GLU A 66 26.16 1.56 -7.68
N MET A 67 25.34 2.59 -7.43
CA MET A 67 23.99 2.71 -7.97
C MET A 67 23.99 2.63 -9.51
N MET A 68 24.87 3.39 -10.18
CA MET A 68 24.97 3.36 -11.64
C MET A 68 25.37 1.96 -12.14
N THR A 69 26.36 1.32 -11.50
CA THR A 69 26.76 -0.04 -11.89
C THR A 69 25.65 -1.07 -11.67
N ASN A 70 24.83 -0.89 -10.64
CA ASN A 70 23.68 -1.75 -10.35
C ASN A 70 22.60 -1.60 -11.42
N LEU A 71 22.25 -0.36 -11.78
CA LEU A 71 21.32 -0.07 -12.87
C LEU A 71 21.81 -0.59 -14.24
N GLU A 72 23.11 -0.45 -14.52
CA GLU A 72 23.70 -1.02 -15.75
C GLU A 72 23.62 -2.55 -15.78
N ARG A 73 23.83 -3.22 -14.63
CA ARG A 73 23.69 -4.68 -14.54
C ARG A 73 22.23 -5.12 -14.72
N GLU A 74 21.29 -4.35 -14.19
CA GLU A 74 19.85 -4.56 -14.36
C GLU A 74 19.41 -4.40 -15.82
N SER A 75 19.84 -3.31 -16.47
CA SER A 75 19.60 -3.05 -17.90
C SER A 75 20.14 -4.16 -18.80
N ASN A 76 21.32 -4.69 -18.47
CA ASN A 76 21.93 -5.79 -19.20
C ASN A 76 21.40 -7.18 -18.80
N GLN A 77 20.35 -7.28 -17.97
CA GLN A 77 19.76 -8.53 -17.46
C GLN A 77 20.80 -9.49 -16.82
N LYS A 78 21.85 -8.95 -16.20
CA LYS A 78 22.94 -9.73 -15.58
C LYS A 78 22.63 -10.17 -14.15
N ILE A 79 21.47 -9.80 -13.60
CA ILE A 79 21.04 -10.04 -12.22
C ILE A 79 19.59 -10.55 -12.24
N GLY A 80 19.18 -11.22 -11.16
CA GLY A 80 17.81 -11.67 -10.96
C GLY A 80 16.77 -10.54 -11.08
N THR A 81 15.56 -10.94 -11.46
CA THR A 81 14.40 -10.07 -11.60
C THR A 81 13.95 -9.47 -10.26
N ARG A 82 13.15 -8.40 -10.31
CA ARG A 82 12.68 -7.69 -9.11
C ARG A 82 11.46 -8.35 -8.44
N GLY A 83 10.92 -9.42 -9.00
CA GLY A 83 9.71 -10.07 -8.48
C GLY A 83 9.98 -10.98 -7.29
N LEU A 84 8.89 -11.39 -6.63
CA LEU A 84 8.95 -12.26 -5.45
C LEU A 84 9.38 -13.69 -5.79
N GLN A 85 9.02 -14.19 -6.97
CA GLN A 85 9.43 -15.51 -7.46
C GLN A 85 10.70 -15.41 -8.31
N PRO A 86 11.57 -16.44 -8.29
CA PRO A 86 12.70 -16.48 -9.21
C PRO A 86 12.20 -16.43 -10.65
N ASN A 87 12.79 -15.55 -11.46
CA ASN A 87 12.46 -15.33 -12.88
C ASN A 87 11.06 -14.72 -13.14
N SER A 88 10.46 -14.07 -12.14
CA SER A 88 9.26 -13.25 -12.32
C SER A 88 9.59 -11.78 -12.02
N ASP A 89 8.93 -10.86 -12.72
CA ASP A 89 8.94 -9.41 -12.45
C ASP A 89 7.72 -8.95 -11.63
N ASP A 90 6.92 -9.90 -11.13
CA ASP A 90 5.71 -9.58 -10.37
C ASP A 90 6.07 -9.06 -8.97
N GLN A 91 5.78 -7.79 -8.73
CA GLN A 91 6.06 -7.11 -7.46
C GLN A 91 4.82 -6.85 -6.61
N THR A 92 3.64 -6.84 -7.23
CA THR A 92 2.38 -6.47 -6.57
C THR A 92 1.49 -7.69 -6.41
N PHE A 93 0.99 -7.88 -5.20
CA PHE A 93 0.17 -9.02 -4.84
C PHE A 93 -1.06 -8.60 -4.03
N ILE A 94 -2.20 -9.20 -4.33
CA ILE A 94 -3.35 -9.24 -3.44
C ILE A 94 -3.15 -10.43 -2.52
N ILE A 95 -3.24 -10.23 -1.22
CA ILE A 95 -2.97 -11.29 -0.24
C ILE A 95 -4.23 -11.72 0.48
N ARG A 96 -4.36 -13.04 0.64
CA ARG A 96 -5.26 -13.67 1.61
C ARG A 96 -4.39 -14.38 2.63
N VAL A 97 -4.39 -13.91 3.87
CA VAL A 97 -3.62 -14.57 4.93
C VAL A 97 -4.42 -15.63 5.65
N ASP A 98 -3.71 -16.61 6.19
CA ASP A 98 -4.27 -17.61 7.07
C ASP A 98 -4.66 -17.04 8.44
N LYS A 99 -5.66 -17.65 9.10
CA LYS A 99 -6.13 -17.26 10.43
C LYS A 99 -5.09 -17.48 11.52
N ALA A 100 -4.28 -18.55 11.45
CA ALA A 100 -3.23 -18.80 12.43
C ALA A 100 -2.09 -17.80 12.30
N PHE A 101 -1.70 -17.46 11.06
CA PHE A 101 -0.78 -16.35 10.81
C PHE A 101 -1.34 -15.04 11.37
N ARG A 102 -2.62 -14.75 11.08
CA ARG A 102 -3.27 -13.50 11.50
C ARG A 102 -3.31 -13.35 13.02
N SER A 103 -3.62 -14.41 13.77
CA SER A 103 -3.68 -14.35 15.24
C SER A 103 -2.32 -14.05 15.86
N GLN A 104 -1.24 -14.64 15.33
CA GLN A 104 0.13 -14.30 15.77
C GLN A 104 0.53 -12.88 15.39
N TYR A 105 0.20 -12.44 14.19
CA TYR A 105 0.43 -11.07 13.75
C TYR A 105 -0.28 -10.06 14.67
N GLU A 106 -1.54 -10.31 15.03
CA GLU A 106 -2.29 -9.46 15.96
C GLU A 106 -1.68 -9.42 17.36
N LEU A 107 -1.17 -10.54 17.87
CA LEU A 107 -0.49 -10.60 19.15
C LEU A 107 0.76 -9.70 19.16
N LEU A 108 1.62 -9.83 18.14
CA LEU A 108 2.82 -9.00 17.99
C LEU A 108 2.47 -7.52 17.81
N LEU A 109 1.46 -7.23 16.99
CA LEU A 109 1.00 -5.87 16.75
C LEU A 109 0.44 -5.22 18.02
N LYS A 110 -0.36 -5.95 18.80
CA LYS A 110 -0.92 -5.47 20.07
C LYS A 110 0.18 -5.18 21.09
N ASN A 111 1.18 -6.05 21.18
CA ASN A 111 2.35 -5.83 22.03
C ASN A 111 3.08 -4.54 21.64
N TYR A 112 3.34 -4.34 20.34
CA TYR A 112 3.95 -3.12 19.83
C TYR A 112 3.11 -1.85 20.13
N GLN A 113 1.80 -1.90 19.88
CA GLN A 113 0.89 -0.77 20.14
C GLN A 113 0.82 -0.40 21.61
N ASN A 114 0.79 -1.39 22.50
CA ASN A 114 0.83 -1.16 23.95
C ASN A 114 2.12 -0.44 24.36
N ARG A 115 3.27 -0.81 23.79
CA ARG A 115 4.55 -0.12 24.06
C ARG A 115 4.56 1.32 23.56
N ILE A 116 3.94 1.62 22.42
CA ILE A 116 3.77 3.01 21.98
C ILE A 116 2.99 3.81 23.01
N LEU A 117 1.90 3.26 23.54
CA LEU A 117 1.07 3.94 24.53
C LEU A 117 1.85 4.19 25.84
N THR A 118 2.60 3.20 26.32
CA THR A 118 3.47 3.34 27.50
C THR A 118 4.54 4.40 27.28
N ARG A 119 5.12 4.51 26.09
CA ARG A 119 6.10 5.56 25.77
C ARG A 119 5.49 6.98 25.80
N LEU A 120 4.21 7.12 25.46
CA LEU A 120 3.53 8.42 25.56
C LEU A 120 3.34 8.87 27.01
N THR A 121 3.20 7.94 27.96
CA THR A 121 3.07 8.27 29.39
C THR A 121 4.42 8.43 30.09
N LYS A 122 5.42 7.63 29.72
CA LYS A 122 6.80 7.71 30.25
C LYS A 122 7.77 8.36 29.26
N LYS A 123 7.56 9.64 28.98
CA LYS A 123 8.37 10.36 28.00
C LYS A 123 9.80 10.57 28.52
N GLY A 124 10.79 10.04 27.80
CA GLY A 124 12.22 10.24 28.10
C GLY A 124 12.94 9.03 28.71
N ASP A 125 12.24 7.92 28.96
CA ASP A 125 12.85 6.68 29.42
C ASP A 125 13.54 5.95 28.26
N GLU A 126 14.86 5.82 28.33
CA GLU A 126 15.69 5.13 27.34
C GLU A 126 15.35 3.64 27.27
N HIS A 127 15.05 3.01 28.41
CA HIS A 127 14.72 1.59 28.50
C HIS A 127 13.41 1.26 27.78
N GLU A 128 12.38 2.10 27.93
CA GLU A 128 11.11 1.91 27.20
C GLU A 128 11.29 2.12 25.69
N CYS A 129 12.24 2.96 25.27
CA CYS A 129 12.59 3.12 23.86
C CYS A 129 13.21 1.84 23.29
N GLU A 130 14.15 1.21 24.00
CA GLU A 130 14.75 -0.06 23.60
C GLU A 130 13.71 -1.17 23.49
N ILE A 131 12.80 -1.29 24.47
CA ILE A 131 11.73 -2.29 24.44
C ILE A 131 10.78 -2.07 23.24
N LEU A 132 10.46 -0.81 22.93
CA LEU A 132 9.65 -0.47 21.76
C LEU A 132 10.35 -0.87 20.46
N LEU A 133 11.65 -0.59 20.34
CA LEU A 133 12.46 -0.98 19.18
C LEU A 133 12.57 -2.50 19.04
N ALA A 134 12.77 -3.22 20.15
CA ALA A 134 12.77 -4.68 20.16
C ALA A 134 11.41 -5.26 19.71
N SER A 135 10.31 -4.68 20.19
CA SER A 135 8.95 -5.09 19.78
C SER A 135 8.70 -4.85 18.29
N TYR A 136 9.21 -3.72 17.76
CA TYR A 136 9.15 -3.42 16.32
C TYR A 136 9.99 -4.41 15.50
N ARG A 137 11.22 -4.71 15.94
CA ARG A 137 12.11 -5.69 15.29
C ARG A 137 11.47 -7.06 15.23
N ASN A 138 10.90 -7.56 16.33
CA ASN A 138 10.22 -8.85 16.37
C ASN A 138 9.07 -8.93 15.36
N LEU A 139 8.27 -7.86 15.22
CA LEU A 139 7.19 -7.79 14.24
C LEU A 139 7.74 -7.81 12.81
N ASN A 140 8.80 -7.05 12.54
CA ASN A 140 9.43 -7.00 11.23
C ASN A 140 10.08 -8.34 10.85
N GLU A 141 10.83 -8.95 11.76
CA GLU A 141 11.47 -10.26 11.58
C GLU A 141 10.43 -11.35 11.33
N PHE A 142 9.30 -11.33 12.05
CA PHE A 142 8.18 -12.25 11.78
C PHE A 142 7.64 -12.10 10.36
N LEU A 143 7.42 -10.87 9.87
CA LEU A 143 6.96 -10.63 8.50
C LEU A 143 8.03 -11.05 7.47
N CYS A 144 9.31 -10.71 7.69
CA CYS A 144 10.40 -11.12 6.82
C CYS A 144 10.51 -12.65 6.75
N ALA A 145 10.41 -13.33 7.89
CA ALA A 145 10.44 -14.79 7.99
C ALA A 145 9.24 -15.43 7.25
N PHE A 146 8.06 -14.82 7.36
CA PHE A 146 6.88 -15.25 6.62
C PHE A 146 7.07 -15.12 5.10
N ILE A 147 7.50 -13.95 4.60
CA ILE A 147 7.73 -13.73 3.16
C ILE A 147 8.83 -14.64 2.61
N ASN A 148 9.91 -14.83 3.37
CA ASN A 148 11.01 -15.73 2.99
C ASN A 148 10.66 -17.22 3.14
N GLN A 149 9.42 -17.57 3.51
CA GLN A 149 8.96 -18.94 3.72
C GLN A 149 9.80 -19.73 4.73
N SER A 150 10.43 -19.04 5.70
CA SER A 150 11.27 -19.68 6.72
C SER A 150 10.46 -20.20 7.91
N LEU A 151 9.14 -20.01 7.90
CA LEU A 151 8.20 -20.47 8.92
C LEU A 151 7.33 -21.58 8.33
N PRO A 152 7.65 -22.87 8.57
CA PRO A 152 6.89 -24.00 8.01
C PRO A 152 5.41 -23.98 8.43
N THR A 153 5.11 -23.41 9.60
CA THR A 153 3.75 -23.28 10.14
C THR A 153 2.87 -22.35 9.32
N TYR A 154 3.45 -21.35 8.65
CA TYR A 154 2.72 -20.32 7.91
C TYR A 154 3.18 -20.30 6.46
N SER A 155 2.77 -21.31 5.70
CA SER A 155 3.07 -21.40 4.26
C SER A 155 2.15 -20.46 3.46
N TYR A 156 2.66 -20.06 2.29
CA TYR A 156 1.84 -19.37 1.30
C TYR A 156 2.16 -19.84 -0.11
N SER A 157 1.13 -19.81 -0.97
CA SER A 157 1.27 -20.09 -2.40
C SER A 157 1.02 -18.83 -3.23
N ILE A 158 1.74 -18.71 -4.34
CA ILE A 158 1.57 -17.61 -5.30
C ILE A 158 0.78 -18.15 -6.50
N ARG A 159 -0.33 -17.49 -6.86
CA ARG A 159 -1.17 -17.91 -7.99
C ARG A 159 -1.75 -16.72 -8.76
N PRO A 160 -1.95 -16.83 -10.08
CA PRO A 160 -2.71 -15.82 -10.82
C PRO A 160 -4.21 -15.94 -10.50
N ARG A 161 -4.96 -14.82 -10.59
CA ARG A 161 -6.43 -14.83 -10.52
C ARG A 161 -7.03 -15.34 -11.83
N VAL A 162 -8.03 -16.21 -11.72
CA VAL A 162 -8.81 -16.67 -12.88
C VAL A 162 -9.68 -15.53 -13.41
N PHE A 163 -9.99 -15.54 -14.71
CA PHE A 163 -10.80 -14.49 -15.36
C PHE A 163 -12.11 -14.16 -14.62
N LEU A 164 -12.86 -15.19 -14.19
CA LEU A 164 -14.10 -14.98 -13.44
C LEU A 164 -13.86 -14.38 -12.04
N GLU A 165 -12.75 -14.73 -11.38
CA GLU A 165 -12.36 -14.10 -10.10
C GLU A 165 -12.06 -12.62 -10.28
N LYS A 166 -11.44 -12.25 -11.42
CA LYS A 166 -11.16 -10.85 -11.76
C LYS A 166 -12.46 -10.06 -11.98
N ILE A 167 -13.41 -10.60 -12.76
CA ILE A 167 -14.68 -9.92 -13.04
C ILE A 167 -15.53 -9.75 -11.77
N LEU A 168 -15.72 -10.83 -11.03
CA LEU A 168 -16.59 -10.82 -9.84
C LEU A 168 -15.92 -10.18 -8.63
N ASN A 169 -14.61 -9.91 -8.73
CA ASN A 169 -13.76 -9.50 -7.63
C ASN A 169 -13.93 -10.38 -6.37
N CYS A 170 -14.20 -11.67 -6.57
CA CYS A 170 -14.33 -12.66 -5.51
C CYS A 170 -13.33 -13.79 -5.72
N GLU A 171 -13.03 -14.52 -4.64
CA GLU A 171 -12.26 -15.76 -4.71
C GLU A 171 -13.21 -16.87 -5.14
N LEU A 172 -12.94 -17.50 -6.29
CA LEU A 172 -13.71 -18.64 -6.76
C LEU A 172 -13.07 -19.88 -6.18
N ARG A 173 -13.68 -20.34 -5.09
CA ARG A 173 -13.31 -21.58 -4.43
C ARG A 173 -13.81 -22.74 -5.29
N PHE A 174 -12.96 -23.24 -6.17
CA PHE A 174 -13.22 -24.51 -6.83
C PHE A 174 -13.14 -25.60 -5.78
N ARG A 175 -14.26 -26.31 -5.59
CA ARG A 175 -14.56 -27.36 -4.59
C ARG A 175 -13.60 -28.55 -4.55
N ASN A 176 -12.51 -28.52 -5.31
CA ASN A 176 -11.60 -29.65 -5.51
C ASN A 176 -10.37 -29.60 -4.60
N THR A 177 -10.16 -28.52 -3.85
CA THR A 177 -9.18 -28.48 -2.76
C THR A 177 -9.82 -29.07 -1.49
N PRO A 178 -9.16 -30.04 -0.82
CA PRO A 178 -9.70 -30.61 0.41
C PRO A 178 -9.82 -29.51 1.47
N ILE A 179 -11.01 -29.42 2.08
CA ILE A 179 -11.43 -28.40 3.05
C ILE A 179 -10.43 -28.23 4.22
N SER A 180 -9.61 -29.25 4.50
CA SER A 180 -8.58 -29.26 5.53
C SER A 180 -7.31 -28.46 5.19
N GLN A 181 -6.94 -28.30 3.91
CA GLN A 181 -5.75 -27.54 3.48
C GLN A 181 -6.08 -26.07 3.16
N GLU A 182 -7.34 -25.77 2.86
CA GLU A 182 -7.78 -24.40 2.52
C GLU A 182 -7.75 -23.43 3.71
N GLN A 183 -7.84 -23.95 4.93
CA GLN A 183 -7.84 -23.17 6.16
C GLN A 183 -6.45 -22.98 6.77
N THR A 184 -5.38 -23.43 6.11
CA THR A 184 -4.02 -23.35 6.68
C THR A 184 -3.08 -22.50 5.84
N GLU A 185 -3.32 -22.36 4.54
CA GLU A 185 -2.39 -21.68 3.65
C GLU A 185 -2.83 -20.27 3.26
N SER A 186 -1.87 -19.35 3.31
CA SER A 186 -2.03 -18.01 2.77
C SER A 186 -1.86 -18.04 1.25
N ILE A 187 -2.50 -17.12 0.53
CA ILE A 187 -2.45 -17.05 -0.92
C ILE A 187 -2.06 -15.63 -1.35
N PHE A 188 -1.11 -15.56 -2.27
CA PHE A 188 -0.64 -14.34 -2.91
C PHE A 188 -1.09 -14.37 -4.37
N TYR A 189 -2.02 -13.50 -4.70
CA TYR A 189 -2.52 -13.33 -6.06
C TYR A 189 -1.72 -12.26 -6.78
N ILE A 190 -1.19 -12.58 -7.95
CA ILE A 190 -0.48 -11.59 -8.78
C ILE A 190 -1.46 -10.46 -9.18
N ASP A 191 -1.09 -9.21 -8.89
CA ASP A 191 -1.92 -8.02 -9.08
C ASP A 191 -1.32 -7.07 -10.13
N LEU A 192 -1.57 -7.35 -11.41
CA LEU A 192 -1.14 -6.51 -12.53
C LEU A 192 -1.93 -5.20 -12.63
N ASP A 193 -3.16 -5.19 -12.11
CA ASP A 193 -4.08 -4.06 -12.22
C ASP A 193 -3.86 -2.99 -11.14
N ARG A 194 -2.85 -3.17 -10.27
CA ARG A 194 -2.49 -2.24 -9.18
C ARG A 194 -3.67 -1.93 -8.26
N ASN A 195 -4.43 -2.96 -7.90
CA ASN A 195 -5.59 -2.83 -7.00
C ASN A 195 -5.22 -2.30 -5.61
N PHE A 196 -3.95 -2.41 -5.20
CA PHE A 196 -3.48 -1.79 -3.95
C PHE A 196 -3.68 -0.27 -3.92
N THR A 197 -3.81 0.39 -5.07
CA THR A 197 -4.14 1.84 -5.16
C THR A 197 -5.43 2.18 -4.42
N LYS A 198 -6.38 1.25 -4.28
CA LYS A 198 -7.61 1.39 -3.47
C LYS A 198 -7.34 1.59 -1.97
N THR A 199 -6.14 1.27 -1.50
CA THR A 199 -5.69 1.59 -0.12
C THR A 199 -5.14 3.01 0.00
N LEU A 200 -4.71 3.58 -1.13
CA LEU A 200 -4.15 4.92 -1.23
C LEU A 200 -5.24 5.93 -1.63
N PHE A 201 -4.96 7.20 -1.42
CA PHE A 201 -5.88 8.27 -1.85
C PHE A 201 -6.02 8.33 -3.38
N ALA A 202 -4.96 7.94 -4.11
CA ALA A 202 -4.92 7.87 -5.56
C ALA A 202 -5.93 6.88 -6.16
N GLY A 203 -6.38 5.86 -5.43
CA GLY A 203 -7.41 4.93 -5.92
C GLY A 203 -8.84 5.49 -5.90
N TYR A 204 -9.08 6.66 -5.30
CA TYR A 204 -10.40 7.24 -5.11
C TYR A 204 -10.68 8.45 -5.99
N GLU A 205 -9.92 8.67 -7.06
CA GLU A 205 -10.09 9.82 -7.97
C GLU A 205 -11.55 9.94 -8.47
N ASN A 206 -12.17 8.82 -8.84
CA ASN A 206 -13.55 8.80 -9.35
C ASN A 206 -14.55 9.15 -8.24
N SER A 207 -14.36 8.59 -7.05
CA SER A 207 -15.21 8.87 -5.89
C SER A 207 -15.09 10.34 -5.47
N LEU A 208 -13.88 10.90 -5.52
CA LEU A 208 -13.62 12.32 -5.24
C LEU A 208 -14.25 13.23 -6.29
N PHE A 209 -14.21 12.84 -7.57
CA PHE A 209 -14.88 13.57 -8.64
C PHE A 209 -16.40 13.60 -8.43
N ILE A 210 -17.00 12.44 -8.13
CA ILE A 210 -18.44 12.33 -7.83
C ILE A 210 -18.78 13.15 -6.59
N TRP A 211 -17.98 13.05 -5.52
CA TRP A 211 -18.20 13.80 -4.29
C TRP A 211 -18.13 15.31 -4.51
N ASN A 212 -17.13 15.81 -5.23
CA ASN A 212 -17.01 17.22 -5.58
C ASN A 212 -18.19 17.69 -6.44
N THR A 213 -18.61 16.87 -7.42
CA THR A 213 -19.75 17.17 -8.28
C THR A 213 -21.06 17.22 -7.49
N ALA A 214 -21.32 16.23 -6.64
CA ALA A 214 -22.51 16.17 -5.81
C ALA A 214 -22.55 17.33 -4.81
N THR A 215 -21.42 17.68 -4.21
CA THR A 215 -21.29 18.81 -3.29
C THR A 215 -21.57 20.13 -4.00
N PHE A 216 -21.02 20.31 -5.21
CA PHE A 216 -21.31 21.48 -6.04
C PHE A 216 -22.81 21.61 -6.34
N LEU A 217 -23.44 20.54 -6.84
CA LEU A 217 -24.87 20.55 -7.18
C LEU A 217 -25.75 20.79 -5.95
N PHE A 218 -25.39 20.20 -4.80
CA PHE A 218 -26.08 20.41 -3.54
C PHE A 218 -26.04 21.90 -3.14
N ILE A 219 -24.86 22.52 -3.15
CA ILE A 219 -24.72 23.92 -2.75
C ILE A 219 -25.39 24.85 -3.78
N ASP A 220 -25.26 24.58 -5.07
CA ASP A 220 -25.89 25.37 -6.14
C ASP A 220 -27.41 25.38 -5.99
N TYR A 221 -28.01 24.23 -5.65
CA TYR A 221 -29.45 24.11 -5.38
C TYR A 221 -29.92 25.02 -4.23
N PHE A 222 -29.16 25.12 -3.13
CA PHE A 222 -29.53 25.96 -1.99
C PHE A 222 -29.17 27.43 -2.17
N ALA A 223 -28.00 27.72 -2.76
CA ALA A 223 -27.48 29.08 -2.89
C ALA A 223 -28.07 29.85 -4.08
N MET A 224 -28.64 29.14 -5.06
CA MET A 224 -29.07 29.68 -6.36
C MET A 224 -27.99 30.56 -7.04
N ASN A 225 -26.73 30.26 -6.74
CA ASN A 225 -25.57 31.00 -7.22
C ASN A 225 -24.40 30.04 -7.45
N TYR A 226 -24.11 29.78 -8.73
CA TYR A 226 -23.08 28.85 -9.16
C TYR A 226 -21.65 29.29 -8.77
N VAL A 227 -21.40 30.60 -8.66
CA VAL A 227 -20.08 31.13 -8.25
C VAL A 227 -19.85 30.82 -6.78
N LEU A 228 -20.85 31.06 -5.93
CA LEU A 228 -20.77 30.74 -4.51
C LEU A 228 -20.61 29.22 -4.29
N ALA A 229 -21.36 28.41 -5.05
CA ALA A 229 -21.25 26.96 -5.00
C ALA A 229 -19.86 26.45 -5.39
N ALA A 230 -19.24 27.04 -6.41
CA ALA A 230 -17.87 26.71 -6.83
C ALA A 230 -16.84 27.05 -5.74
N ILE A 231 -16.94 28.24 -5.14
CA ILE A 231 -16.03 28.68 -4.07
C ILE A 231 -16.13 27.75 -2.85
N ILE A 232 -17.34 27.46 -2.38
CA ILE A 232 -17.54 26.60 -1.20
C ILE A 232 -17.06 25.17 -1.48
N THR A 233 -17.38 24.62 -2.66
CA THR A 233 -16.92 23.27 -3.04
C THR A 233 -15.39 23.20 -3.08
N TYR A 234 -14.72 24.22 -3.62
CA TYR A 234 -13.26 24.31 -3.62
C TYR A 234 -12.68 24.33 -2.20
N PHE A 235 -13.26 25.12 -1.29
CA PHE A 235 -12.84 25.14 0.11
C PHE A 235 -13.02 23.79 0.80
N LEU A 236 -14.15 23.11 0.58
CA LEU A 236 -14.39 21.77 1.12
C LEU A 236 -13.36 20.76 0.62
N ASN A 237 -13.05 20.79 -0.68
CA ASN A 237 -12.02 19.93 -1.26
C ASN A 237 -10.62 20.22 -0.68
N LEU A 238 -10.27 21.49 -0.48
CA LEU A 238 -9.02 21.88 0.19
C LEU A 238 -8.93 21.35 1.62
N ILE A 239 -10.02 21.46 2.40
CA ILE A 239 -10.08 20.96 3.78
C ILE A 239 -9.94 19.44 3.78
N ALA A 240 -10.66 18.73 2.91
CA ALA A 240 -10.56 17.28 2.78
C ALA A 240 -9.13 16.83 2.44
N GLY A 241 -8.47 17.52 1.51
CA GLY A 241 -7.06 17.28 1.16
C GLY A 241 -6.11 17.46 2.35
N LYS A 242 -6.23 18.59 3.07
CA LYS A 242 -5.40 18.87 4.26
C LYS A 242 -5.62 17.85 5.38
N LEU A 243 -6.87 17.47 5.64
CA LEU A 243 -7.22 16.44 6.61
C LEU A 243 -6.59 15.11 6.22
N ARG A 244 -6.69 14.71 4.95
CA ARG A 244 -6.12 13.44 4.47
C ARG A 244 -4.60 13.38 4.62
N VAL A 245 -3.90 14.47 4.33
CA VAL A 245 -2.44 14.57 4.52
C VAL A 245 -2.08 14.47 6.00
N SER A 246 -2.75 15.26 6.85
CA SER A 246 -2.47 15.26 8.29
C SER A 246 -2.73 13.90 8.95
N LEU A 247 -3.84 13.24 8.61
CA LEU A 247 -4.17 11.90 9.10
C LEU A 247 -3.21 10.84 8.54
N GLY A 248 -2.82 10.97 7.26
CA GLY A 248 -1.85 10.09 6.62
C GLY A 248 -0.48 10.13 7.30
N GLN A 249 0.08 11.32 7.48
CA GLN A 249 1.37 11.52 8.16
C GLN A 249 1.32 11.02 9.62
N ARG A 250 0.20 11.25 10.32
CA ARG A 250 0.00 10.72 11.68
C ARG A 250 0.02 9.19 11.72
N ASN A 251 -0.65 8.54 10.77
CA ASN A 251 -0.70 7.08 10.71
C ASN A 251 0.66 6.49 10.34
N LEU A 252 1.31 7.06 9.32
CA LEU A 252 2.63 6.60 8.86
C LEU A 252 3.67 6.73 9.97
N SER A 253 3.78 7.91 10.59
CA SER A 253 4.70 8.16 11.70
C SER A 253 4.54 7.18 12.86
N LYS A 254 3.29 6.83 13.21
CA LYS A 254 3.00 5.84 14.26
C LYS A 254 3.44 4.42 13.88
N LYS A 255 3.31 4.05 12.60
CA LYS A 255 3.60 2.69 12.12
C LYS A 255 5.09 2.46 11.80
N THR A 256 5.80 3.49 11.35
CA THR A 256 7.22 3.40 10.97
C THR A 256 8.17 3.85 12.08
N LEU A 257 7.64 4.35 13.21
CA LEU A 257 8.40 5.05 14.27
C LEU A 257 9.17 6.29 13.77
N ILE A 258 8.96 6.72 12.52
CA ILE A 258 9.60 7.89 11.93
C ILE A 258 8.88 9.15 12.46
N PRO A 259 9.60 10.12 13.04
CA PRO A 259 8.98 11.37 13.48
C PRO A 259 8.37 12.15 12.30
N LYS A 260 7.22 12.81 12.55
CA LYS A 260 6.47 13.50 11.49
C LYS A 260 7.26 14.59 10.76
N ASN A 261 8.23 15.22 11.42
CA ASN A 261 9.09 16.25 10.83
C ASN A 261 10.02 15.71 9.74
N PHE A 262 10.19 14.39 9.65
CA PHE A 262 10.93 13.74 8.56
C PHE A 262 10.01 13.16 7.47
N LEU A 263 8.68 13.28 7.62
CA LEU A 263 7.74 12.90 6.59
C LEU A 263 7.51 14.11 5.66
N VAL A 264 8.17 14.07 4.50
CA VAL A 264 8.04 15.07 3.43
C VAL A 264 6.72 14.90 2.69
#